data_AF-A0A840P431-F1
#
_entry.id   AF-A0A840P431-F1
#
_cell.length_a   1.000
_cell.length_b   1.000
_cell.length_c   1.000
_cell.angle_alpha   90.00
_cell.angle_beta   90.00
_cell.angle_gamma   90.00
#
_symmetry.space_group_name_H-M   'P 1'
#
loop_
_entity.id
_entity.type
_entity.pdbx_description
1 polymer ?
#
loop_
_entity_poly.entity_id
_entity_poly.type
_entity_poly.pdbx_seq_one_letter_code
_entity_poly.pdbx_strand_id
1 'polypeptide(L)'
;MTVVEIEVGGEEQYRSLDGWLRGEDALRGRVAEAYAPPRPGEMGTPPRSLLVTLDADPAAAALARSLEVWFRLRGTEVTLRVRIGDRVAEFTGKGDVEVEGFVREVESLLRRALERR
;
A
#
# COMPACT_ATOMS: atom_id res chain seq x y z
N MET A 1 9.77 13.70 -3.57
CA MET A 1 9.20 13.13 -2.35
C MET A 1 7.76 12.86 -2.69
N THR A 2 7.45 11.60 -2.88
CA THR A 2 6.15 11.11 -3.34
C THR A 2 5.51 10.39 -2.17
N VAL A 3 4.31 10.79 -1.79
CA VAL A 3 3.55 10.10 -0.73
C VAL A 3 2.63 9.09 -1.41
N VAL A 4 2.74 7.84 -0.97
CA VAL A 4 1.88 6.74 -1.39
C VAL A 4 0.98 6.41 -0.22
N GLU A 5 -0.33 6.42 -0.45
CA GLU A 5 -1.30 6.00 0.55
C GLU A 5 -1.79 4.59 0.21
N ILE A 6 -1.77 3.70 1.20
CA ILE A 6 -2.15 2.30 1.06
C ILE A 6 -3.28 2.01 2.04
N GLU A 7 -4.44 1.68 1.50
CA GLU A 7 -5.61 1.26 2.25
C GLU A 7 -5.81 -0.24 2.07
N VAL A 8 -6.17 -0.92 3.15
CA VAL A 8 -6.42 -2.37 3.15
C VAL A 8 -7.70 -2.67 3.91
N GLY A 9 -8.50 -3.59 3.37
CA GLY A 9 -9.73 -4.02 4.02
C GLY A 9 -9.47 -4.85 5.28
N GLY A 10 -10.02 -4.40 6.41
CA GLY A 10 -10.02 -5.12 7.69
C GLY A 10 -8.87 -4.75 8.64
N GLU A 11 -9.16 -4.75 9.95
CA GLU A 11 -8.20 -4.32 10.98
C GLU A 11 -7.02 -5.28 11.12
N GLU A 12 -7.24 -6.58 10.93
CA GLU A 12 -6.18 -7.59 10.98
C GLU A 12 -5.18 -7.41 9.83
N GLN A 13 -5.70 -7.18 8.62
CA GLN A 13 -4.93 -6.91 7.41
C GLN A 13 -4.15 -5.61 7.54
N TYR A 14 -4.78 -4.57 8.09
CA TYR A 14 -4.11 -3.31 8.39
C TYR A 14 -2.92 -3.50 9.33
N ARG A 15 -3.13 -4.12 10.49
CA ARG A 15 -2.05 -4.36 11.47
C ARG A 15 -0.94 -5.24 10.90
N SER A 16 -1.30 -6.24 10.13
CA SER A 16 -0.32 -7.11 9.48
C SER A 16 0.51 -6.35 8.45
N LEU A 17 -0.12 -5.51 7.63
CA LEU A 17 0.58 -4.73 6.61
C LEU A 17 1.46 -3.64 7.25
N ASP A 18 0.98 -2.96 8.29
CA ASP A 18 1.77 -1.98 9.05
C ASP A 18 3.05 -2.60 9.61
N GLY A 19 2.91 -3.73 10.33
CA GLY A 19 4.05 -4.45 10.87
C GLY A 19 5.02 -4.95 9.79
N TRP A 20 4.49 -5.41 8.65
CA TRP A 20 5.30 -5.86 7.52
C TRP A 20 6.11 -4.72 6.90
N LEU A 21 5.46 -3.60 6.55
CA LEU A 21 6.14 -2.47 5.91
C LEU A 21 7.13 -1.78 6.84
N ARG A 22 6.86 -1.73 8.15
CA ARG A 22 7.81 -1.20 9.14
C ARG A 22 9.02 -2.11 9.35
N GLY A 23 8.88 -3.41 9.08
CA GLY A 23 9.96 -4.39 9.13
C GLY A 23 10.91 -4.34 7.93
N GLU A 24 10.51 -3.71 6.83
CA GLU A 24 11.32 -3.55 5.63
C GLU A 24 12.37 -2.45 5.82
N ASP A 25 13.65 -2.81 5.75
CA ASP A 25 14.77 -1.89 6.00
C ASP A 25 14.77 -0.70 5.04
N ALA A 26 14.39 -0.92 3.78
CA ALA A 26 14.26 0.15 2.79
C ALA A 26 13.12 1.13 3.08
N LEU A 27 12.12 0.74 3.89
CA LEU A 27 10.97 1.56 4.28
C LEU A 27 11.05 2.05 5.73
N ARG A 28 12.12 1.71 6.45
CA ARG A 28 12.32 2.11 7.85
C ARG A 28 12.21 3.63 8.00
N GLY A 29 11.32 4.08 8.89
CA GLY A 29 11.06 5.49 9.15
C GLY A 29 10.25 6.22 8.06
N ARG A 30 9.77 5.50 7.04
CA ARG A 30 8.98 6.06 5.92
C ARG A 30 7.50 5.73 5.98
N VAL A 31 7.10 4.84 6.90
CA VAL A 31 5.71 4.41 7.11
C VAL A 31 5.08 5.20 8.25
N ALA A 32 3.97 5.87 7.96
CA ALA A 32 3.15 6.58 8.93
C ALA A 32 1.69 6.11 8.84
N GLU A 33 0.97 6.16 9.95
CA GLU A 33 -0.47 5.87 9.97
C GLU A 33 -1.26 7.10 9.52
N ALA A 34 -2.25 6.90 8.67
CA ALA A 34 -3.28 7.89 8.35
C ALA A 34 -4.65 7.39 8.82
N TYR A 35 -5.33 8.29 9.52
CA TYR A 35 -6.71 8.10 9.94
C TYR A 35 -7.58 9.00 9.07
N ALA A 36 -8.48 8.41 8.29
CA ALA A 36 -9.52 9.20 7.66
C ALA A 36 -10.45 9.74 8.77
N PRO A 37 -10.78 11.05 8.79
CA PRO A 37 -11.74 11.56 9.74
C PRO A 37 -13.10 10.87 9.51
N PRO A 38 -13.79 10.39 10.57
CA PRO A 38 -15.08 9.73 10.42
C PRO A 38 -16.09 10.69 9.78
N ARG A 39 -16.86 10.23 8.79
CA ARG A 39 -17.90 11.06 8.17
C ARG A 39 -19.14 11.12 9.07
N PRO A 40 -19.89 12.24 9.07
CA PRO A 40 -21.13 12.32 9.85
C PRO A 40 -22.09 11.18 9.47
N GLY A 41 -22.43 10.33 10.44
CA GLY A 41 -23.34 9.18 10.25
C GLY A 41 -22.64 7.82 10.08
N GLU A 42 -21.31 7.78 9.95
CA GLU A 42 -20.55 6.52 10.01
C GLU A 42 -20.38 6.11 11.48
N MET A 43 -21.22 5.20 11.97
CA MET A 43 -20.94 4.45 13.20
C MET A 43 -20.05 3.25 12.84
N GLY A 44 -18.74 3.47 12.77
CA GLY A 44 -17.76 2.42 12.45
C GLY A 44 -16.31 2.87 12.64
N THR A 45 -15.39 1.91 12.69
CA THR A 45 -13.94 2.18 12.71
C THR A 45 -13.57 2.94 11.43
N PRO A 46 -12.93 4.13 11.53
CA PRO A 46 -12.56 4.90 10.35
C PRO A 46 -11.64 4.09 9.43
N PRO A 47 -11.72 4.28 8.11
CA PRO A 47 -10.76 3.68 7.19
C PRO A 47 -9.35 4.10 7.60
N ARG A 48 -8.50 3.10 7.90
CA ARG A 48 -7.09 3.31 8.22
C ARG A 48 -6.27 3.07 6.97
N SER A 49 -5.38 4.00 6.68
CA SER A 49 -4.41 3.88 5.60
C SER A 49 -2.99 4.03 6.14
N LEU A 50 -2.03 3.55 5.37
CA LEU A 50 -0.61 3.70 5.62
C LEU A 50 -0.05 4.68 4.60
N LEU A 51 0.62 5.72 5.08
CA LEU A 51 1.35 6.67 4.25
C LEU A 51 2.80 6.22 4.16
N VAL A 52 3.29 5.99 2.94
CA VAL A 52 4.68 5.66 2.65
C VAL A 52 5.32 6.81 1.90
N THR A 53 6.34 7.41 2.49
CA THR A 53 7.10 8.49 1.85
C THR A 53 8.24 7.92 1.01
N LEU A 54 8.25 8.21 -0.29
CA LEU A 54 9.25 7.72 -1.24
C LEU A 54 10.06 8.87 -1.81
N ASP A 55 11.38 8.79 -1.64
CA ASP A 55 12.31 9.86 -2.01
C ASP A 55 13.09 9.53 -3.30
N ALA A 56 13.19 8.24 -3.63
CA ALA A 56 14.01 7.69 -4.72
C ALA A 56 13.47 6.32 -5.20
N ASP A 57 13.88 5.91 -6.41
CA ASP A 57 13.51 4.62 -7.03
C ASP A 57 13.74 3.36 -6.16
N PRO A 58 14.82 3.23 -5.37
CA PRO A 58 15.03 2.03 -4.55
C PRO A 58 13.93 1.80 -3.51
N ALA A 59 13.39 2.88 -2.92
CA ALA A 59 12.31 2.77 -1.94
C ALA A 59 10.98 2.37 -2.60
N ALA A 60 10.75 2.82 -3.83
CA ALA A 60 9.58 2.43 -4.62
C ALA A 60 9.62 0.95 -5.00
N ALA A 61 10.77 0.46 -5.48
CA ALA A 61 10.96 -0.96 -5.79
C ALA A 61 10.81 -1.83 -4.53
N ALA A 62 11.39 -1.40 -3.41
CA ALA A 62 11.23 -2.10 -2.14
C ALA A 62 9.76 -2.15 -1.69
N LEU A 63 9.01 -1.06 -1.84
CA LEU A 63 7.58 -1.04 -1.52
C LEU A 63 6.79 -2.05 -2.37
N ALA A 64 6.95 -2.02 -3.69
CA ALA A 64 6.26 -2.94 -4.59
C ALA A 64 6.58 -4.41 -4.26
N ARG A 65 7.85 -4.72 -4.03
CA ARG A 65 8.29 -6.06 -3.66
C ARG A 65 7.78 -6.49 -2.28
N SER A 66 7.79 -5.59 -1.29
CA SER A 66 7.27 -5.89 0.04
C SER A 66 5.77 -6.18 -0.03
N LEU A 67 5.00 -5.42 -0.81
CA LEU A 67 3.58 -5.68 -1.03
C LEU A 67 3.32 -7.02 -1.71
N GLU A 68 4.12 -7.40 -2.71
CA GLU A 68 4.05 -8.71 -3.36
C GLU A 68 4.18 -9.85 -2.36
N VAL A 69 5.25 -9.81 -1.56
CA VAL A 69 5.56 -10.88 -0.60
C VAL A 69 4.51 -10.94 0.48
N TRP A 70 4.10 -9.79 1.03
CA TRP A 70 3.04 -9.73 2.02
C TRP A 70 1.76 -10.37 1.49
N PHE A 71 1.33 -10.01 0.28
CA PHE A 71 0.09 -10.52 -0.32
C PHE A 71 0.14 -12.03 -0.51
N ARG A 72 1.25 -12.58 -1.04
CA ARG A 72 1.43 -14.03 -1.20
C ARG A 72 1.34 -14.78 0.12
N LEU A 73 1.83 -14.19 1.21
CA LEU A 73 1.80 -14.81 2.54
C LEU A 73 0.41 -14.80 3.19
N ARG A 74 -0.56 -13.98 2.75
CA ARG A 74 -1.89 -13.91 3.38
C ARG A 74 -2.75 -15.14 3.12
N GLY A 75 -2.55 -15.85 1.99
CA GLY A 75 -3.32 -17.04 1.62
C GLY A 75 -4.84 -16.85 1.50
N THR A 76 -5.32 -15.60 1.58
CA THR A 76 -6.72 -15.19 1.61
C THR A 76 -6.95 -14.06 0.62
N GLU A 77 -8.20 -13.83 0.24
CA GLU A 77 -8.55 -12.69 -0.62
C GLU A 77 -8.35 -11.39 0.16
N VAL A 78 -7.62 -10.44 -0.44
CA VAL A 78 -7.36 -9.14 0.16
C VAL A 78 -7.65 -8.05 -0.86
N THR A 79 -8.36 -7.02 -0.42
CA THR A 79 -8.53 -5.78 -1.17
C THR A 79 -7.52 -4.74 -0.69
N LEU A 80 -6.67 -4.29 -1.61
CA LEU A 80 -5.70 -3.21 -1.43
C LEU A 80 -6.04 -2.05 -2.36
N ARG A 81 -5.92 -0.83 -1.84
CA ARG A 81 -6.03 0.39 -2.63
C ARG A 81 -4.78 1.24 -2.44
N VAL A 82 -4.09 1.51 -3.52
CA VAL A 82 -2.85 2.29 -3.57
C VAL A 82 -3.14 3.61 -4.27
N ARG A 83 -2.89 4.72 -3.58
CA ARG A 83 -3.10 6.08 -4.09
C ARG A 83 -1.79 6.85 -4.13
N ILE A 84 -1.53 7.49 -5.26
CA ILE A 84 -0.35 8.33 -5.49
C ILE A 84 -0.80 9.61 -6.18
N GLY A 85 -0.90 10.70 -5.43
CA GLY A 85 -1.47 11.95 -5.93
C GLY A 85 -2.92 11.76 -6.40
N ASP A 86 -3.19 12.08 -7.66
CA ASP A 86 -4.49 11.92 -8.33
C ASP A 86 -4.78 10.50 -8.82
N ARG A 87 -3.80 9.59 -8.73
CA ARG A 87 -3.92 8.22 -9.25
C ARG A 87 -4.28 7.25 -8.17
N VAL A 88 -5.14 6.30 -8.50
CA VAL A 88 -5.59 5.22 -7.61
C VAL A 88 -5.55 3.92 -8.39
N ALA A 89 -4.88 2.90 -7.84
CA ALA A 89 -5.09 1.51 -8.20
C ALA A 89 -5.84 0.83 -7.05
N GLU A 90 -6.87 0.06 -7.39
CA GLU A 90 -7.57 -0.82 -6.46
C GLU A 90 -7.42 -2.24 -6.98
N PHE A 91 -7.13 -3.15 -6.07
CA PHE A 91 -6.89 -4.54 -6.39
C PHE A 91 -7.54 -5.41 -5.34
N THR A 92 -8.33 -6.37 -5.81
CA THR A 92 -8.84 -7.47 -5.00
C THR A 92 -8.36 -8.73 -5.69
N GLY A 93 -7.69 -9.61 -4.95
CA GLY A 93 -7.20 -10.85 -5.53
C GLY A 93 -6.83 -11.90 -4.49
N LYS A 94 -6.61 -13.12 -4.97
CA LYS A 94 -6.21 -14.29 -4.19
C LYS A 94 -5.31 -15.21 -5.02
N GLY A 95 -4.07 -15.39 -4.59
CA GLY A 95 -3.11 -16.31 -5.24
C GLY A 95 -2.16 -15.60 -6.20
N ASP A 96 -1.24 -16.37 -6.80
CA ASP A 96 0.00 -15.81 -7.37
C ASP A 96 -0.17 -14.96 -8.64
N VAL A 97 -1.06 -15.34 -9.56
CA VAL A 97 -1.20 -14.66 -10.87
C VAL A 97 -1.76 -13.26 -10.72
N GLU A 98 -2.76 -13.08 -9.86
CA GLU A 98 -3.38 -11.77 -9.61
C GLU A 98 -2.36 -10.84 -8.92
N VAL A 99 -1.54 -11.39 -8.02
CA VAL A 99 -0.47 -10.64 -7.35
C VAL A 99 0.57 -10.11 -8.33
N GLU A 100 1.01 -10.91 -9.31
CA GLU A 100 1.97 -10.43 -10.32
C GLU A 100 1.41 -9.27 -11.16
N GLY A 101 0.12 -9.32 -11.51
CA GLY A 101 -0.57 -8.24 -12.19
C GLY A 101 -0.58 -6.95 -11.38
N PHE A 102 -0.96 -7.05 -10.09
CA PHE A 102 -0.97 -5.94 -9.15
C PHE A 102 0.41 -5.29 -8.97
N VAL A 103 1.45 -6.09 -8.78
CA VAL A 103 2.81 -5.59 -8.55
C VAL A 103 3.29 -4.78 -9.75
N ARG A 104 3.07 -5.29 -10.97
CA ARG A 104 3.42 -4.56 -12.20
C ARG A 104 2.67 -3.25 -12.33
N GLU A 105 1.40 -3.22 -11.92
CA GLU A 105 0.59 -2.00 -11.93
C GLU A 105 1.10 -0.98 -10.90
N VAL A 106 1.40 -1.41 -9.67
CA VAL A 106 1.97 -0.57 -8.61
C VAL A 106 3.33 -0.03 -9.02
N GLU A 107 4.24 -0.87 -9.53
CA GLU A 107 5.55 -0.43 -10.05
C GLU A 107 5.40 0.60 -11.17
N SER A 108 4.46 0.37 -12.09
CA SER A 108 4.18 1.30 -13.19
C SER A 108 3.64 2.63 -12.67
N LEU A 109 2.75 2.61 -11.66
CA LEU A 109 2.23 3.81 -11.02
C LEU A 109 3.32 4.59 -10.30
N LEU A 110 4.18 3.89 -9.54
CA LEU A 110 5.31 4.46 -8.81
C LEU A 110 6.32 5.09 -9.76
N ARG A 111 6.73 4.36 -10.80
CA ARG A 111 7.66 4.86 -11.83
C ARG A 111 7.14 6.15 -12.45
N ARG A 112 5.89 6.14 -12.92
CA ARG A 112 5.26 7.31 -13.55
C ARG A 112 5.07 8.48 -12.57
N ALA A 113 5.03 8.24 -11.26
CA ALA A 113 4.93 9.29 -10.26
C ALA A 113 6.30 9.91 -9.95
N LEU A 114 7.37 9.11 -10.02
CA LEU A 114 8.75 9.56 -9.83
C LEU A 114 9.31 10.31 -11.05
N GLU A 115 8.97 9.90 -12.27
CA GLU A 115 9.41 10.53 -13.53
C GLU A 115 8.88 11.97 -13.74
N ARG A 116 7.84 12.37 -13.01
CA ARG A 116 7.24 13.71 -13.10
C ARG A 116 7.91 14.76 -12.19
N ARG A 117 9.01 14.40 -11.53
CA ARG A 117 9.72 15.25 -10.57
C ARG A 117 10.90 15.99 -11.19
#